data_AF-A0A3R9XMZ6-F1
#
_entry.id   AF-A0A3R9XMZ6-F1
#
_cell.length_a   1.000
_cell.length_b   1.000
_cell.length_c   1.000
_cell.angle_alpha   90.00
_cell.angle_beta   90.00
_cell.angle_gamma   90.00
#
_symmetry.space_group_name_H-M   'P 1'
#
loop_
_entity.id
_entity.type
_entity.pdbx_description
1 polymer ?
#
loop_
_entity_poly.entity_id
_entity_poly.type
_entity_poly.pdbx_seq_one_letter_code
_entity_poly.pdbx_strand_id
1 'polypeptide(L)' 'MQYNYKYHIDDIPSDLDLKGDLAIDTEAMGLNNHRDRLCVLQLADELNAIHLIHFKNRNFNSPNLKKFLTDKT' A
#
# COMPACT_ATOMS: atom_id res chain seq x y z
N MET A 1 -15.77 -9.70 13.68
CA MET A 1 -14.55 -8.89 13.81
C MET A 1 -14.71 -7.68 12.92
N GLN A 2 -14.37 -6.48 13.40
CA GLN A 2 -14.56 -5.24 12.66
C GLN A 2 -13.21 -4.79 12.09
N TYR A 3 -13.14 -4.63 10.77
CA TYR A 3 -11.97 -4.12 10.07
C TYR A 3 -12.03 -2.59 9.93
N ASN A 4 -10.88 -1.94 9.97
CA ASN A 4 -10.73 -0.51 9.76
C ASN A 4 -10.08 -0.25 8.40
N TYR A 5 -10.87 0.19 7.42
CA TYR A 5 -10.40 0.44 6.06
C TYR A 5 -10.02 1.91 5.87
N LYS A 6 -8.83 2.15 5.32
CA LYS A 6 -8.38 3.48 4.88
C LYS A 6 -7.96 3.43 3.44
N TYR A 7 -8.43 4.41 2.66
CA TYR A 7 -8.12 4.56 1.26
C TYR A 7 -7.24 5.79 1.05
N HIS A 8 -6.14 5.60 0.31
CA HIS A 8 -5.13 6.61 0.05
C HIS A 8 -4.93 6.76 -1.45
N ILE A 9 -4.55 7.97 -1.86
CA ILE A 9 -4.21 8.28 -3.25
C ILE A 9 -2.72 8.57 -3.31
N ASP A 10 -2.03 7.81 -4.16
CA ASP A 10 -0.61 7.93 -4.51
C ASP A 10 0.40 7.74 -3.35
N ASP A 11 0.08 8.02 -2.09
CA ASP A 11 0.95 7.78 -0.93
C ASP A 11 0.18 7.58 0.38
N ILE A 12 0.85 7.09 1.41
CA ILE A 12 0.33 6.96 2.79
C ILE A 12 0.68 8.20 3.65
N PRO A 13 0.00 8.41 4.79
CA PRO A 13 0.44 9.37 5.81
C PRO A 13 1.86 9.07 6.32
N SER A 14 2.61 10.11 6.66
CA SER A 14 3.99 9.98 7.15
C SER A 14 4.11 9.33 8.52
N ASP A 15 3.02 9.31 9.27
CA ASP A 15 2.86 8.78 10.62
C ASP A 15 2.05 7.47 10.64
N LEU A 16 1.95 6.77 9.50
CA LEU A 16 1.32 5.46 9.46
C LEU A 16 2.05 4.48 10.38
N ASP A 17 1.29 3.86 11.28
CA ASP A 17 1.75 2.86 12.23
C ASP A 17 0.83 1.64 12.12
N LEU A 18 1.41 0.50 11.72
CA LEU A 18 0.74 -0.80 11.59
C LEU A 18 1.41 -1.80 12.53
N LYS A 19 0.65 -2.78 13.05
CA LYS A 19 1.13 -3.67 14.11
C LYS A 19 1.38 -5.10 13.63
N GLY A 20 2.51 -5.64 14.08
CA GLY A 20 2.89 -7.03 13.85
C GLY A 20 3.33 -7.30 12.43
N ASP A 21 3.18 -8.56 12.00
CA ASP A 21 3.49 -8.95 10.64
C ASP A 21 2.45 -8.37 9.66
N LEU A 22 2.92 -7.93 8.50
CA LEU A 22 2.08 -7.28 7.50
C LEU A 22 1.76 -8.23 6.34
N ALA A 23 0.48 -8.41 6.06
CA ALA A 23 0.06 -8.99 4.79
C ALA A 23 0.05 -7.89 3.71
N ILE A 24 0.67 -8.18 2.56
CA ILE A 24 0.81 -7.26 1.44
C ILE A 24 0.37 -7.93 0.15
N ASP A 25 -0.37 -7.19 -0.68
CA ASP A 25 -0.76 -7.62 -2.03
C ASP A 25 -0.87 -6.42 -2.97
N THR A 26 -0.98 -6.68 -4.28
CA THR A 26 -1.04 -5.64 -5.31
C THR A 26 -1.97 -6.00 -6.47
N GLU A 27 -2.59 -4.98 -7.07
CA GLU A 27 -3.38 -5.11 -8.30
C GLU A 27 -2.74 -4.32 -9.45
N ALA A 28 -2.65 -4.93 -10.64
CA ALA A 28 -2.11 -4.29 -11.84
C ALA A 28 -3.12 -4.32 -13.01
N MET A 29 -2.95 -3.43 -13.99
CA MET A 29 -3.83 -3.39 -15.18
C MET A 29 -3.79 -4.67 -16.05
N GLY A 30 -2.77 -5.51 -15.87
CA GLY A 30 -2.54 -6.72 -16.64
C GLY A 30 -1.28 -7.45 -16.16
N LEU A 31 -0.90 -8.51 -16.88
CA LEU A 31 0.15 -9.44 -16.46
C LEU A 31 1.58 -9.03 -16.90
N ASN A 32 1.73 -7.97 -17.71
CA ASN A 32 3.03 -7.53 -18.19
C ASN A 32 3.54 -6.35 -17.35
N ASN A 33 4.31 -6.61 -16.31
CA ASN A 33 4.78 -5.59 -15.35
C ASN A 33 5.53 -4.39 -15.96
N HIS A 34 6.16 -4.55 -17.14
CA HIS A 34 6.84 -3.44 -17.81
C HIS A 34 5.87 -2.49 -18.54
N ARG A 35 4.74 -3.02 -19.03
CA ARG A 35 3.71 -2.28 -19.78
C ARG A 35 2.50 -1.91 -18.92
N ASP A 36 2.08 -2.80 -18.06
CA ASP A 36 0.89 -2.69 -17.23
C ASP A 36 1.26 -1.99 -15.93
N ARG A 37 0.39 -1.09 -15.49
CA ARG A 37 0.64 -0.24 -14.33
C ARG A 37 0.16 -0.95 -13.08
N LEU A 38 0.97 -0.88 -12.00
CA LEU A 38 0.51 -1.13 -10.64
C LEU A 38 -0.58 -0.10 -10.28
N CYS A 39 -1.79 -0.56 -10.03
CA CYS A 39 -2.95 0.27 -9.73
C CYS A 39 -3.16 0.43 -8.23
N VAL A 40 -3.10 -0.66 -7.47
CA VAL A 40 -3.37 -0.65 -6.03
C VAL A 40 -2.32 -1.47 -5.30
N LEU A 41 -1.93 -1.00 -4.12
CA LEU A 41 -1.23 -1.79 -3.11
C LEU A 41 -2.13 -1.89 -1.88
N GLN A 42 -2.21 -3.08 -1.30
CA GLN A 42 -3.02 -3.38 -0.13
C GLN A 42 -2.10 -3.81 1.03
N LEU A 43 -2.31 -3.23 2.21
CA LEU A 43 -1.66 -3.63 3.46
C LEU A 43 -2.71 -4.03 4.48
N ALA A 44 -2.45 -5.08 5.23
CA ALA A 44 -3.26 -5.50 6.36
C ALA A 44 -2.36 -5.85 7.56
N ASP A 45 -2.76 -5.39 8.74
CA ASP A 45 -2.07 -5.66 10.00
C ASP A 45 -2.84 -6.64 10.90
N GLU A 46 -2.22 -7.07 11.99
CA GLU A 46 -2.81 -8.02 12.94
C GLU A 46 -3.97 -7.44 13.78
N LEU A 47 -4.14 -6.11 13.78
CA LEU A 47 -5.18 -5.40 14.52
C LEU A 47 -6.37 -4.99 13.63
N ASN A 48 -6.52 -5.64 12.47
CA ASN A 48 -7.60 -5.43 11.50
C ASN A 48 -7.57 -4.07 10.79
N ALA A 49 -6.43 -3.37 10.75
CA ALA A 49 -6.24 -2.20 9.91
C ALA A 49 -5.94 -2.63 8.48
N ILE A 50 -6.71 -2.10 7.52
CA ILE A 50 -6.58 -2.37 6.09
C ILE A 50 -6.35 -1.06 5.35
N HIS A 51 -5.26 -0.96 4.62
CA HIS A 51 -4.89 0.23 3.85
C HIS A 51 -4.85 -0.10 2.37
N LEU A 52 -5.61 0.67 1.57
CA LEU A 52 -5.59 0.60 0.11
C LEU A 52 -4.93 1.85 -0.43
N ILE A 53 -3.82 1.70 -1.14
CA ILE A 53 -3.08 2.78 -1.77
C ILE A 53 -3.32 2.69 -3.27
N HIS A 54 -4.11 3.61 -3.84
CA HIS A 54 -4.38 3.65 -5.28
C HIS A 54 -3.44 4.63 -5.98
N PHE A 55 -2.64 4.13 -6.91
CA PHE A 55 -1.79 4.92 -7.80
C PHE A 55 -2.55 5.35 -9.05
N LYS A 56 -2.82 6.65 -9.17
CA LYS A 56 -3.59 7.20 -10.30
C LYS A 56 -2.85 7.11 -11.63
N ASN A 57 -1.52 7.08 -11.59
CA ASN A 57 -0.64 7.09 -12.75
C ASN A 57 0.69 6.38 -12.45
N ARG A 58 1.59 6.32 -13.45
CA ARG A 58 2.91 5.66 -13.32
C ARG A 58 3.93 6.48 -12.50
N ASN A 59 3.55 7.65 -12.01
CA ASN A 59 4.37 8.47 -11.14
C ASN A 59 4.20 7.97 -9.70
N PHE A 60 4.90 6.89 -9.35
CA PHE A 60 4.93 6.30 -8.00
C PHE A 60 5.71 7.19 -7.01
N ASN A 61 5.34 8.47 -6.93
CA ASN A 61 5.91 9.46 -6.04
C ASN A 61 5.32 9.31 -4.64
N SER A 62 5.70 8.21 -3.99
CA SER A 62 5.17 7.78 -2.69
C SER A 62 6.30 7.72 -1.65
N PRO A 63 6.89 8.88 -1.25
CA PRO A 63 8.03 8.89 -0.35
C PRO A 63 7.76 8.22 0.99
N ASN A 64 6.54 8.36 1.55
CA ASN A 64 6.21 7.75 2.83
C ASN A 64 6.07 6.23 2.70
N LEU A 65 5.37 5.77 1.67
CA LEU A 65 5.22 4.35 1.39
C LEU A 65 6.57 3.67 1.10
N LYS A 66 7.44 4.32 0.33
CA LYS A 66 8.81 3.83 0.07
C LYS A 66 9.57 3.69 1.38
N LYS A 67 9.57 4.74 2.21
CA LYS A 67 10.23 4.71 3.53
C LYS A 67 9.70 3.54 4.38
N PHE A 68 8.38 3.42 4.48
CA PHE A 68 7.69 2.38 5.24
C PHE A 68 8.07 0.97 4.77
N LEU A 69 7.99 0.68 3.46
CA LEU A 69 8.32 -0.65 2.91
C LEU A 69 9.82 -0.99 2.96
N THR A 70 10.69 0.00 3.12
CA THR A 70 12.14 -0.21 3.26
C THR A 70 12.61 -0.22 4.70
N ASP A 71 11.70 -0.03 5.67
CA ASP A 71 12.02 -0.17 7.08
C ASP A 71 12.41 -1.62 7.37
N LYS A 72 13.48 -1.80 8.15
CA LYS A 72 14.05 -3.12 8.51
C LYS A 72 13.80 -3.48 9.97
N THR A 73 13.08 -2.62 10.69
CA THR A 73 12.83 -2.75 12.13
C THR A 73 11.41 -3.16 12.43
#